data_AF-A0A3N5ETD2-F1
#
_entry.id   AF-A0A3N5ETD2-F1
#
_cell.length_a   1.000
_cell.length_b   1.000
_cell.length_c   1.000
_cell.angle_alpha   90.00
_cell.angle_beta   90.00
_cell.angle_gamma   90.00
#
_symmetry.space_group_name_H-M   'P 1'
#
loop_
_entity.id
_entity.type
_entity.pdbx_description
1 polymer ?
#
loop_
_entity_poly.entity_id
_entity_poly.type
_entity_poly.pdbx_seq_one_letter_code
_entity_poly.pdbx_strand_id
1 'polypeptide(L)'
;MKTFARRTAALVLALWPMLATASAAKDECFACHQALSDKPSALFHKDIHRQKGITCAGCHGGRADTDDMTAAMDSSAGFLGVPKGDAISRACANCHSSEERMKSLGSAVAVRQWESLQSSVHGKMVDAGGNHVVQCISCHDAHGILSTK
;
A
#
# COMPACT_ATOMS: atom_id res chain seq x y z
N MET A 1 3.51 -25.59 -73.92
CA MET A 1 4.07 -26.04 -72.63
C MET A 1 4.64 -24.84 -71.89
N LYS A 2 4.06 -24.46 -70.74
CA LYS A 2 4.63 -23.74 -69.58
C LYS A 2 3.49 -23.10 -68.79
N THR A 3 3.00 -23.83 -67.80
CA THR A 3 1.98 -23.38 -66.83
C THR A 3 2.66 -22.56 -65.74
N PHE A 4 2.20 -21.32 -65.53
CA PHE A 4 2.62 -20.47 -64.40
C PHE A 4 1.71 -20.75 -63.21
N ALA A 5 2.26 -21.38 -62.16
CA ALA A 5 1.57 -21.59 -60.90
C ALA A 5 1.66 -20.32 -60.03
N ARG A 6 0.52 -19.68 -59.77
CA ARG A 6 0.38 -18.59 -58.79
C ARG A 6 0.56 -19.16 -57.38
N ARG A 7 1.62 -18.75 -56.68
CA ARG A 7 1.81 -19.01 -55.25
C ARG A 7 1.08 -17.93 -54.45
N THR A 8 -0.08 -18.26 -53.89
CA THR A 8 -0.76 -17.44 -52.88
C THR A 8 -0.04 -17.64 -51.54
N ALA A 9 0.70 -16.64 -51.08
CA ALA A 9 1.26 -16.62 -49.73
C ALA A 9 0.14 -16.27 -48.74
N ALA A 10 -0.32 -17.25 -47.96
CA ALA A 10 -1.24 -17.01 -46.85
C ALA A 10 -0.47 -16.42 -45.67
N LEU A 11 -0.71 -15.14 -45.36
CA LEU A 11 -0.18 -14.45 -44.19
C LEU A 11 -0.97 -14.94 -42.96
N VAL A 12 -0.40 -15.84 -42.17
CA VAL A 12 -0.96 -16.25 -40.87
C VAL A 12 -0.55 -15.20 -39.84
N LEU A 13 -1.42 -14.23 -39.54
CA LEU A 13 -1.27 -13.36 -38.38
C LEU A 13 -1.48 -14.19 -37.11
N ALA A 14 -0.39 -14.63 -36.49
CA ALA A 14 -0.40 -15.22 -35.17
C ALA A 14 -0.71 -14.11 -34.14
N LEU A 15 -1.97 -14.00 -33.71
CA LEU A 15 -2.35 -13.22 -32.53
C LEU A 15 -1.84 -13.94 -31.28
N TRP A 16 -0.66 -13.57 -30.82
CA TRP A 16 -0.15 -13.97 -29.51
C TRP A 16 -0.89 -13.16 -28.44
N PRO A 17 -1.64 -13.78 -27.52
CA PRO A 17 -2.23 -13.03 -26.42
C PRO A 17 -1.10 -12.48 -25.55
N MET A 18 -0.98 -11.15 -25.48
CA MET A 18 -0.17 -10.47 -24.47
C MET A 18 -0.86 -10.69 -23.12
N LEU A 19 -0.43 -11.72 -22.39
CA LEU A 19 -0.71 -11.79 -20.96
C LEU A 19 0.10 -10.68 -20.30
N ALA A 20 -0.57 -9.57 -19.95
CA ALA A 20 0.00 -8.57 -19.07
C ALA A 20 0.17 -9.19 -17.68
N THR A 21 1.40 -9.63 -17.36
CA THR A 21 1.76 -10.01 -16.00
C THR A 21 1.86 -8.74 -15.17
N ALA A 22 0.83 -8.45 -14.39
CA ALA A 22 0.93 -7.43 -13.34
C ALA A 22 2.00 -7.90 -12.34
N SER A 23 3.18 -7.26 -12.36
CA SER A 23 4.20 -7.50 -11.36
C SER A 23 3.66 -7.02 -10.02
N ALA A 24 3.52 -7.93 -9.04
CA ALA A 24 3.35 -7.51 -7.66
C ALA A 24 4.51 -6.57 -7.30
N ALA A 25 4.21 -5.45 -6.64
CA ALA A 25 5.25 -4.55 -6.15
C ALA A 25 6.16 -5.34 -5.18
N LYS A 26 7.48 -5.25 -5.38
CA LYS A 26 8.44 -5.82 -4.43
C LYS A 26 8.31 -5.09 -3.10
N ASP A 27 8.45 -5.84 -2.01
CA ASP A 27 8.44 -5.32 -0.64
C ASP A 27 9.66 -5.87 0.11
N GLU A 28 10.82 -5.30 -0.18
CA GLU A 28 12.08 -5.67 0.46
C GLU A 28 12.07 -5.27 1.94
N CYS A 29 11.28 -4.26 2.32
CA CYS A 29 11.03 -3.94 3.73
C CYS A 29 10.43 -5.16 4.43
N PHE A 30 9.34 -5.72 3.92
CA PHE A 30 8.71 -6.90 4.50
C PHE A 30 9.64 -8.12 4.47
N ALA A 31 10.33 -8.38 3.35
CA ALA A 31 11.19 -9.56 3.22
C ALA A 31 12.32 -9.56 4.26
N CYS A 32 13.03 -8.44 4.41
CA CYS A 32 14.10 -8.30 5.40
C CYS A 32 13.54 -8.33 6.82
N HIS A 33 12.52 -7.53 7.13
CA HIS A 33 11.96 -7.46 8.49
C HIS A 33 11.30 -8.77 8.95
N GLN A 34 10.74 -9.55 8.03
CA GLN A 34 10.25 -10.90 8.31
C GLN A 34 11.40 -11.86 8.62
N ALA A 35 12.51 -11.80 7.89
CA ALA A 35 13.69 -12.62 8.18
C ALA A 35 14.29 -12.30 9.56
N LEU A 36 14.19 -11.04 10.00
CA LEU A 36 14.55 -10.61 11.35
C LEU A 36 13.55 -11.04 12.43
N SER A 37 12.41 -11.63 12.04
CA SER A 37 11.35 -12.07 12.94
C SER A 37 10.80 -10.96 13.84
N ASP A 38 10.71 -9.74 13.31
CA ASP A 38 10.14 -8.64 14.10
C ASP A 38 8.62 -8.78 14.26
N LYS A 39 8.09 -8.23 15.35
CA LYS A 39 6.65 -8.31 15.64
C LYS A 39 5.79 -7.62 14.58
N PRO A 40 6.12 -6.41 14.08
CA PRO A 40 5.33 -5.74 13.05
C PRO A 40 5.18 -6.54 11.76
N SER A 41 6.26 -7.11 11.22
CA SER A 41 6.20 -7.93 10.00
C SER A 41 5.38 -9.20 10.20
N ALA A 42 5.48 -9.84 11.38
CA ALA A 42 4.69 -11.02 11.70
C ALA A 42 3.17 -10.71 11.69
N LEU A 43 2.76 -9.56 12.23
CA LEU A 43 1.36 -9.10 12.18
C LEU A 43 0.96 -8.67 10.76
N PHE A 44 1.83 -7.91 10.09
CA PHE A 44 1.57 -7.36 8.76
C PHE A 44 1.43 -8.44 7.68
N HIS A 45 2.03 -9.60 7.88
CA HIS A 45 1.92 -10.73 6.95
C HIS A 45 0.46 -11.12 6.64
N LYS A 46 -0.45 -10.97 7.61
CA LYS A 46 -1.87 -11.29 7.47
C LYS A 46 -2.75 -10.05 7.28
N ASP A 47 -2.17 -8.86 7.21
CA ASP A 47 -2.90 -7.60 7.15
C ASP A 47 -3.67 -7.43 5.82
N ILE A 48 -4.86 -6.85 5.88
CA ILE A 48 -5.66 -6.56 4.69
C ILE A 48 -4.94 -5.61 3.73
N HIS A 49 -4.14 -4.67 4.23
CA HIS A 49 -3.38 -3.74 3.39
C HIS A 49 -2.31 -4.48 2.58
N ARG A 50 -1.58 -5.40 3.23
CA ARG A 50 -0.63 -6.31 2.57
C ARG A 50 -1.33 -7.16 1.51
N GLN A 51 -2.48 -7.76 1.84
CA GLN A 51 -3.26 -8.56 0.89
C GLN A 51 -3.75 -7.74 -0.32
N LYS A 52 -3.90 -6.43 -0.15
CA LYS A 52 -4.23 -5.47 -1.22
C LYS A 52 -3.00 -4.92 -1.96
N GLY A 53 -1.80 -5.43 -1.67
CA GLY A 53 -0.56 -5.04 -2.35
C GLY A 53 0.05 -3.73 -1.83
N ILE A 54 -0.42 -3.22 -0.69
CA ILE A 54 0.22 -2.08 -0.03
C ILE A 54 1.43 -2.61 0.73
N THR A 55 2.61 -2.07 0.42
CA THR A 55 3.88 -2.44 1.07
C THR A 55 4.06 -1.67 2.38
N CYS A 56 5.08 -2.02 3.17
CA CYS A 56 5.46 -1.27 4.37
C CYS A 56 5.63 0.24 4.08
N ALA A 57 6.22 0.56 2.93
CA ALA A 57 6.44 1.93 2.47
C ALA A 57 5.15 2.70 2.15
N GLY A 58 4.02 2.02 1.94
CA GLY A 58 2.72 2.66 1.76
C GLY A 58 2.28 3.51 2.97
N CYS A 59 2.78 3.16 4.17
CA CYS A 59 2.52 3.90 5.41
C CYS A 59 3.78 4.51 6.01
N HIS A 60 4.90 3.79 5.96
CA HIS A 60 6.18 4.23 6.53
C HIS A 60 7.05 5.05 5.57
N GLY A 61 6.68 5.13 4.29
CA GLY A 61 7.49 5.77 3.25
C GLY A 61 8.78 5.00 2.93
N GLY A 62 9.69 5.66 2.21
CA GLY A 62 10.96 5.07 1.80
C GLY A 62 10.85 4.19 0.56
N ARG A 63 11.92 3.44 0.27
CA ARG A 63 12.02 2.61 -0.94
C ARG A 63 11.82 1.13 -0.61
N ALA A 64 10.69 0.58 -1.04
CA ALA A 64 10.37 -0.84 -0.86
C ALA A 64 11.00 -1.77 -1.92
N ASP A 65 11.69 -1.21 -2.91
CA ASP A 65 12.23 -1.94 -4.07
C ASP A 65 13.72 -2.30 -3.95
N THR A 66 14.34 -2.02 -2.80
CA THR A 66 15.76 -2.22 -2.53
C THR A 66 15.98 -2.84 -1.16
N ASP A 67 16.95 -3.75 -1.08
CA ASP A 67 17.41 -4.39 0.16
C ASP A 67 18.54 -3.60 0.84
N ASP A 68 19.14 -2.62 0.15
CA ASP A 68 20.04 -1.65 0.77
C ASP A 68 19.32 -0.84 1.85
N MET A 69 19.71 -1.05 3.11
CA MET A 69 19.05 -0.45 4.28
C MET A 69 19.15 1.08 4.29
N THR A 70 20.26 1.65 3.82
CA THR A 70 20.47 3.09 3.80
C THR A 70 19.59 3.75 2.74
N ALA A 71 19.49 3.17 1.55
CA ALA A 71 18.61 3.64 0.49
C ALA A 71 17.12 3.40 0.81
N ALA A 72 16.78 2.26 1.42
CA ALA A 72 15.41 1.92 1.79
C ALA A 72 14.83 2.89 2.83
N MET A 73 15.64 3.24 3.85
CA MET A 73 15.24 4.06 4.99
C MET A 73 15.75 5.50 4.92
N ASP A 74 16.09 5.99 3.73
CA ASP A 74 16.52 7.38 3.55
C ASP A 74 15.33 8.33 3.71
N SER A 75 15.44 9.27 4.64
CA SER A 75 14.43 10.33 4.84
C SER A 75 14.32 11.24 3.62
N SER A 76 15.40 11.41 2.85
CA SER A 76 15.39 12.16 1.58
C SER A 76 14.55 11.46 0.49
N ALA A 77 14.43 10.12 0.57
CA ALA A 77 13.54 9.32 -0.25
C ALA A 77 12.12 9.18 0.34
N GLY A 78 11.80 9.99 1.35
CA GLY A 78 10.47 10.03 1.97
C GLY A 78 10.25 8.98 3.04
N PHE A 79 11.28 8.34 3.58
CA PHE A 79 11.13 7.46 4.73
C PHE A 79 10.72 8.26 5.99
N LEU A 80 9.60 7.87 6.58
CA LEU A 80 9.01 8.52 7.75
C LEU A 80 9.43 7.86 9.07
N GLY A 81 10.02 6.66 9.01
CA GLY A 81 10.24 5.82 10.19
C GLY A 81 8.91 5.33 10.77
N VAL A 82 8.86 5.10 12.07
CA VAL A 82 7.61 4.77 12.78
C VAL A 82 6.81 6.05 13.02
N PRO A 83 5.60 6.23 12.43
CA PRO A 83 4.81 7.44 12.61
C PRO A 83 4.51 7.73 14.09
N LYS A 84 4.54 9.02 14.46
CA LYS A 84 4.27 9.50 15.83
C LYS A 84 3.27 10.66 15.81
N GLY A 85 2.51 10.80 16.89
CA GLY A 85 1.48 11.83 17.04
C GLY A 85 0.54 11.82 15.84
N ASP A 86 0.24 13.01 15.30
CA ASP A 86 -0.69 13.15 14.18
C ASP A 86 -0.21 12.47 12.87
N ALA A 87 1.08 12.12 12.75
CA ALA A 87 1.57 11.39 11.58
C ALA A 87 0.94 9.99 11.48
N ILE A 88 0.52 9.41 12.60
CA ILE A 88 -0.16 8.11 12.63
C ILE A 88 -1.48 8.18 11.87
N SER A 89 -2.37 9.09 12.25
CA SER A 89 -3.67 9.19 11.58
C SER A 89 -3.55 9.73 10.15
N ARG A 90 -2.54 10.57 9.87
CA ARG A 90 -2.23 10.99 8.48
C ARG A 90 -1.86 9.82 7.59
N ALA A 91 -1.13 8.82 8.09
CA ALA A 91 -0.79 7.62 7.30
C ALA A 91 -2.06 6.86 6.89
N CYS A 92 -3.03 6.72 7.79
CA CYS A 92 -4.33 6.10 7.49
C CYS A 92 -5.15 6.96 6.51
N ALA A 93 -5.24 8.27 6.79
CA ALA A 93 -6.02 9.22 6.00
C ALA A 93 -5.52 9.36 4.55
N ASN A 94 -4.23 9.10 4.29
CA ASN A 94 -3.66 9.09 2.93
C ASN A 94 -4.47 8.26 1.93
N CYS A 95 -5.14 7.19 2.40
CA CYS A 95 -6.11 6.41 1.63
C CYS A 95 -7.54 6.55 2.19
N HIS A 96 -7.72 6.41 3.50
CA HIS A 96 -9.03 6.37 4.18
C HIS A 96 -9.70 7.75 4.37
N SER A 97 -9.33 8.75 3.57
CA SER A 97 -10.07 10.02 3.42
C SER A 97 -10.47 10.31 1.97
N SER A 98 -10.18 9.39 1.02
CA SER A 98 -10.45 9.57 -0.41
C SER A 98 -11.17 8.36 -0.99
N GLU A 99 -12.41 8.57 -1.43
CA GLU A 99 -13.19 7.51 -2.08
C GLU A 99 -12.52 7.04 -3.37
N GLU A 100 -11.98 7.96 -4.16
CA GLU A 100 -11.31 7.66 -5.41
C GLU A 100 -10.12 6.72 -5.18
N ARG A 101 -9.29 7.03 -4.17
CA ARG A 101 -8.14 6.19 -3.83
C ARG A 101 -8.54 4.83 -3.28
N MET A 102 -9.57 4.76 -2.45
CA MET A 102 -10.06 3.47 -1.96
C MET A 102 -10.68 2.62 -3.06
N LYS A 103 -11.41 3.24 -4.01
CA LYS A 103 -11.97 2.58 -5.20
C LYS A 103 -10.86 2.04 -6.10
N SER A 104 -9.76 2.78 -6.32
CA SER A 104 -8.64 2.31 -7.14
C SER A 104 -7.91 1.10 -6.53
N LEU A 105 -7.97 0.95 -5.21
CA LEU A 105 -7.50 -0.23 -4.46
C LEU A 105 -8.55 -1.37 -4.39
N GLY A 106 -9.67 -1.23 -5.10
CA GLY A 106 -10.77 -2.20 -5.11
C GLY A 106 -11.43 -2.37 -3.74
N SER A 107 -11.57 -1.27 -3.00
CA SER A 107 -12.25 -1.22 -1.70
C SER A 107 -13.50 -0.33 -1.77
N ALA A 108 -14.57 -0.81 -1.15
CA ALA A 108 -15.83 -0.06 -0.97
C ALA A 108 -16.05 0.36 0.49
N VAL A 109 -15.01 0.25 1.34
CA VAL A 109 -15.07 0.74 2.71
C VAL A 109 -15.28 2.26 2.65
N ALA A 110 -16.19 2.77 3.50
CA ALA A 110 -16.41 4.21 3.64
C ALA A 110 -15.09 4.94 3.94
N VAL A 111 -14.99 6.23 3.63
CA VAL A 111 -13.76 7.02 3.81
C VAL A 111 -13.94 8.24 4.72
N ARG A 112 -15.09 8.32 5.40
CA ARG A 112 -15.40 9.44 6.30
C ARG A 112 -14.93 9.20 7.74
N GLN A 113 -14.15 8.13 8.01
CA GLN A 113 -13.67 7.82 9.36
C GLN A 113 -12.76 8.93 9.88
N TRP A 114 -11.90 9.47 9.01
CA TRP A 114 -11.02 10.57 9.37
C TRP A 114 -11.80 11.82 9.77
N GLU A 115 -12.72 12.26 8.92
CA GLU A 115 -13.63 13.38 9.20
C GLU A 115 -14.45 13.14 10.49
N SER A 116 -14.99 11.92 10.64
CA SER A 116 -15.78 11.56 11.82
C SER A 116 -14.95 11.64 13.10
N LEU A 117 -13.70 11.16 13.08
CA LEU A 117 -12.77 11.27 14.20
C LEU A 117 -12.50 12.73 14.53
N GLN A 118 -12.15 13.56 13.55
CA GLN A 118 -11.88 15.00 13.73
C GLN A 118 -13.10 15.76 14.28
N SER A 119 -14.31 15.38 13.88
CA SER A 119 -15.55 16.01 14.39
C SER A 119 -15.91 15.60 15.81
N SER A 120 -15.41 14.45 16.28
CA SER A 120 -15.74 13.88 17.59
C SER A 120 -15.13 14.68 18.73
N VAL A 121 -15.70 14.54 19.93
CA VAL A 121 -15.11 15.15 21.14
C VAL A 121 -13.69 14.62 21.40
N HIS A 122 -13.42 13.35 21.06
CA HIS A 122 -12.10 12.72 21.22
C HIS A 122 -11.05 13.33 20.28
N GLY A 123 -11.41 13.49 19.00
CA GLY A 123 -10.50 14.02 17.99
C GLY A 123 -10.32 15.54 18.02
N LYS A 124 -10.98 16.24 18.95
CA LYS A 124 -10.76 17.68 19.20
C LYS A 124 -9.77 17.95 20.33
N MET A 125 -9.40 16.93 21.11
CA MET A 125 -8.48 17.08 22.22
C MET A 125 -7.04 17.08 21.72
N VAL A 126 -6.25 18.06 22.18
CA VAL A 126 -4.82 18.18 21.90
C VAL A 126 -4.01 18.14 23.20
N ASP A 127 -2.83 17.53 23.14
CA ASP A 127 -1.88 17.50 24.24
C ASP A 127 -1.07 18.81 24.34
N ALA A 128 -0.21 18.92 25.36
CA ALA A 128 0.64 20.09 25.56
C ALA A 128 1.66 20.32 24.42
N GLY A 129 1.90 19.30 23.58
CA GLY A 129 2.74 19.38 22.38
C GLY A 129 1.96 19.67 21.10
N GLY A 130 0.65 19.91 21.19
CA GLY A 130 -0.22 20.22 20.06
C GLY A 130 -0.64 19.01 19.21
N ASN A 131 -0.38 17.77 19.64
CA ASN A 131 -0.85 16.57 18.93
C ASN A 131 -2.25 16.20 19.39
N HIS A 132 -3.04 15.61 18.49
CA HIS A 132 -4.32 15.04 18.87
C HIS A 132 -4.12 13.87 19.82
N VAL A 133 -4.84 13.89 20.94
CA VAL A 133 -4.73 12.91 22.03
C VAL A 133 -5.18 11.52 21.56
N VAL A 134 -6.17 11.48 20.67
CA VAL A 134 -6.68 10.24 20.08
C VAL A 134 -6.28 10.17 18.62
N GLN A 135 -5.76 9.00 18.23
CA GLN A 135 -5.37 8.67 16.87
C GLN A 135 -6.12 7.41 16.42
N CYS A 136 -6.06 7.06 15.13
CA CYS A 136 -6.68 5.82 14.63
C CYS A 136 -6.25 4.59 15.44
N ILE A 137 -4.97 4.55 15.85
CA ILE A 137 -4.41 3.42 16.60
C ILE A 137 -4.72 3.44 18.11
N SER A 138 -5.42 4.46 18.61
CA SER A 138 -5.83 4.50 20.02
C SER A 138 -6.89 3.44 20.33
N CYS A 139 -7.64 3.00 19.32
CA CYS A 139 -8.67 1.96 19.45
C CYS A 139 -8.44 0.77 18.49
N HIS A 140 -7.67 0.97 17.43
CA HIS A 140 -7.35 -0.07 16.44
C HIS A 140 -5.85 -0.38 16.48
N ASP A 141 -5.45 -1.53 15.95
CA ASP A 141 -4.03 -1.82 15.75
C ASP A 141 -3.48 -1.13 14.49
N ALA A 142 -2.16 -0.91 14.46
CA ALA A 142 -1.45 -0.38 13.29
C ALA A 142 -1.06 -1.46 12.26
N HIS A 143 -0.99 -2.73 12.69
CA HIS A 143 -0.64 -3.89 11.88
C HIS A 143 -1.54 -5.07 12.25
N GLY A 144 -1.72 -6.00 11.31
CA GLY A 144 -2.63 -7.14 11.50
C GLY A 144 -4.10 -6.76 11.38
N ILE A 145 -4.38 -5.64 10.70
CA ILE A 145 -5.73 -5.14 10.45
C ILE A 145 -6.46 -6.15 9.55
N LEU A 146 -7.66 -6.54 9.97
CA LEU A 146 -8.49 -7.52 9.27
C LEU A 146 -9.44 -6.85 8.27
N SER A 147 -9.93 -7.64 7.31
CA SER A 147 -11.00 -7.19 6.43
C SER A 147 -12.32 -7.05 7.20
N THR A 148 -13.15 -6.08 6.83
CA THR A 148 -14.48 -5.86 7.41
C THR A 148 -15.58 -6.62 6.66
N LYS A 149 -15.25 -7.76 6.04
CA LYS A 149 -16.18 -8.60 5.27
C LYS A 149 -16.55 -9.85 6.04
#